data_AF-A0A662CXB6-F1
#
_entry.id   AF-A0A662CXB6-F1
#
_cell.length_a   1.000
_cell.length_b   1.000
_cell.length_c   1.000
_cell.angle_alpha   90.00
_cell.angle_beta   90.00
_cell.angle_gamma   90.00
#
_symmetry.space_group_name_H-M   'P 1'
#
loop_
_entity.id
_entity.type
_entity.pdbx_description
1 polymer ?
#
loop_
_entity_poly.entity_id
_entity_poly.type
_entity_poly.pdbx_seq_one_letter_code
_entity_poly.pdbx_strand_id
1 'polypeptide(L)'
;MRILSIILVILLISVILTFTGCASTQGDSQLTFGITAAKQNLWDEAIFRWKKVLQQNPDSAAAHNNLAVAYEKKGFWEEAKREYELALKLAPNNRYIQANYNKFKATFLQEESPSSKAENKNAKSKNN
;
A
#
# COMPACT_ATOMS: atom_id res chain seq x y z
N MET A 1 1.38 -25.15 -54.20
CA MET A 1 0.47 -24.16 -53.57
C MET A 1 -0.02 -24.57 -52.18
N ARG A 2 -0.36 -25.84 -51.92
CA ARG A 2 -0.85 -26.31 -50.61
C ARG A 2 0.13 -26.17 -49.44
N ILE A 3 1.43 -26.38 -49.67
CA ILE A 3 2.47 -26.32 -48.62
C ILE A 3 2.75 -24.88 -48.17
N LEU A 4 2.70 -23.91 -49.09
CA LEU A 4 2.91 -22.49 -48.78
C LEU A 4 1.79 -21.92 -47.90
N SER A 5 0.55 -22.36 -48.12
CA SER A 5 -0.60 -22.00 -47.29
C SER A 5 -0.52 -22.55 -45.88
N ILE A 6 0.02 -23.77 -45.69
CA ILE A 6 0.18 -24.39 -44.37
C ILE A 6 1.25 -23.65 -43.55
N ILE A 7 2.37 -23.26 -44.17
CA ILE A 7 3.44 -22.52 -43.51
C ILE A 7 2.94 -21.12 -43.06
N LEU A 8 2.13 -20.46 -43.88
CA LEU A 8 1.54 -19.16 -43.54
C LEU A 8 0.58 -19.24 -42.35
N VAL A 9 -0.23 -20.31 -42.28
CA VAL A 9 -1.16 -20.56 -41.17
C VAL A 9 -0.41 -20.89 -39.87
N ILE A 10 0.68 -21.67 -39.93
CA ILE A 10 1.52 -21.98 -38.75
C ILE A 10 2.20 -20.71 -38.22
N LEU A 11 2.70 -19.84 -39.11
CA LEU A 11 3.28 -18.54 -38.72
C LEU A 11 2.23 -17.64 -38.04
N LEU A 12 1.00 -17.58 -38.56
CA LEU A 12 -0.10 -16.82 -37.96
C LEU A 12 -0.56 -17.38 -36.60
N ILE A 13 -0.56 -18.71 -36.42
CA ILE A 13 -0.92 -19.35 -35.15
C ILE A 13 0.16 -19.11 -34.07
N SER A 14 1.44 -19.08 -34.45
CA SER A 14 2.54 -18.82 -33.50
C SER A 14 2.53 -17.40 -32.91
N VAL A 15 1.97 -16.43 -33.64
CA VAL A 15 1.79 -15.04 -33.18
C VAL A 15 0.64 -14.91 -32.17
N ILE A 16 -0.31 -15.88 -32.14
CA ILE A 16 -1.46 -15.86 -31.22
C ILE A 16 -1.11 -16.48 -29.86
N LEU A 17 -0.14 -17.38 -29.79
CA LEU A 17 0.21 -18.11 -28.55
C LEU A 17 1.18 -17.36 -27.63
N THR A 18 1.79 -16.25 -28.08
CA THR A 18 2.66 -15.41 -27.22
C THR A 18 1.89 -14.34 -26.46
N PHE A 19 0.57 -14.25 -26.63
CA PHE A 19 -0.31 -13.37 -25.85
C PHE A 19 -1.00 -14.07 -24.67
N THR A 20 -0.42 -15.17 -24.17
CA THR A 20 -0.80 -15.70 -22.86
C THR A 20 -0.27 -14.74 -21.80
N GLY A 21 -1.08 -13.72 -21.51
CA GLY A 21 -0.83 -12.75 -20.47
C GLY A 21 -0.56 -13.47 -19.16
N CYS A 22 0.59 -13.17 -18.55
CA CYS A 22 0.76 -13.31 -17.12
C CYS A 22 -0.22 -12.34 -16.45
N ALA A 23 -1.47 -12.79 -16.27
CA ALA A 23 -2.41 -12.16 -15.38
C ALA A 23 -1.83 -12.23 -13.95
N SER A 24 -1.41 -11.05 -13.48
CA SER A 24 -1.34 -10.65 -12.07
C SER A 24 -0.57 -11.55 -11.08
N THR A 25 0.74 -11.35 -10.98
CA THR A 25 1.45 -11.42 -9.67
C THR A 25 1.80 -10.02 -9.12
N GLN A 26 1.26 -8.96 -9.75
CA GLN A 26 1.63 -7.59 -9.39
C GLN A 26 1.04 -7.14 -8.06
N GLY A 27 -0.13 -7.67 -7.65
CA GLY A 27 -0.73 -7.40 -6.33
C GLY A 27 0.09 -7.93 -5.16
N ASP A 28 0.51 -9.20 -5.21
CA ASP A 28 1.30 -9.84 -4.16
C ASP A 28 2.75 -9.32 -4.10
N SER A 29 3.29 -8.94 -5.28
CA SER A 29 4.63 -8.37 -5.42
C SER A 29 4.75 -6.99 -4.76
N GLN A 30 3.75 -6.11 -4.92
CA GLN A 30 3.81 -4.77 -4.31
C GLN A 30 3.55 -4.79 -2.80
N LEU A 31 2.72 -5.70 -2.30
CA LEU A 31 2.50 -5.87 -0.86
C LEU A 31 3.78 -6.32 -0.15
N THR A 32 4.46 -7.33 -0.71
CA THR A 32 5.74 -7.84 -0.19
C THR A 32 6.86 -6.80 -0.31
N PHE A 33 6.87 -6.03 -1.40
CA PHE A 33 7.82 -4.94 -1.56
C PHE A 33 7.58 -3.84 -0.54
N GLY A 34 6.34 -3.39 -0.32
CA GLY A 34 6.04 -2.36 0.68
C GLY A 34 6.53 -2.75 2.08
N ILE A 35 6.39 -4.02 2.45
CA ILE A 35 6.95 -4.57 3.70
C ILE A 35 8.49 -4.49 3.71
N THR A 36 9.13 -4.77 2.59
CA THR A 36 10.59 -4.72 2.46
C THR A 36 11.11 -3.28 2.54
N ALA A 37 10.47 -2.34 1.84
CA ALA A 37 10.77 -0.92 1.91
C ALA A 37 10.60 -0.38 3.35
N ALA A 38 9.51 -0.76 4.03
CA ALA A 38 9.28 -0.43 5.43
C ALA A 38 10.39 -0.96 6.36
N LYS A 39 10.87 -2.20 6.15
CA LYS A 39 12.01 -2.75 6.91
C LYS A 39 13.31 -1.98 6.70
N GLN A 40 13.45 -1.31 5.55
CA GLN A 40 14.59 -0.45 5.22
C GLN A 40 14.36 1.02 5.59
N ASN A 41 13.28 1.35 6.32
CA ASN A 41 12.85 2.73 6.63
C ASN A 41 12.58 3.62 5.40
N LEU A 42 12.35 3.02 4.22
CA LEU A 42 12.00 3.72 2.99
C LEU A 42 10.48 3.99 2.96
N TRP A 43 10.00 4.81 3.89
CA TRP A 43 8.57 5.03 4.11
C TRP A 43 7.86 5.69 2.93
N ASP A 44 8.50 6.63 2.24
CA ASP A 44 7.91 7.31 1.08
C ASP A 44 7.70 6.34 -0.10
N GLU A 45 8.65 5.41 -0.30
CA GLU A 45 8.53 4.35 -1.30
C GLU A 45 7.44 3.33 -0.93
N ALA A 46 7.33 2.99 0.35
CA ALA A 46 6.28 2.11 0.85
C ALA A 46 4.89 2.72 0.62
N ILE A 47 4.73 4.03 0.91
CA ILE A 47 3.51 4.80 0.61
C ILE A 47 3.17 4.73 -0.88
N PHE A 48 4.14 5.02 -1.75
CA PHE A 48 3.94 4.99 -3.20
C PHE A 48 3.38 3.64 -3.67
N ARG A 49 3.94 2.54 -3.15
CA ARG A 49 3.55 1.18 -3.53
C ARG A 49 2.20 0.76 -2.99
N TRP A 50 1.89 1.06 -1.74
CA TRP A 50 0.57 0.76 -1.20
C TRP A 50 -0.53 1.57 -1.88
N LYS A 51 -0.26 2.82 -2.27
CA LYS A 51 -1.18 3.59 -3.13
C LYS A 51 -1.36 2.94 -4.50
N LYS A 52 -0.33 2.34 -5.10
CA LYS A 52 -0.44 1.57 -6.34
C LYS A 52 -1.29 0.30 -6.17
N VAL A 53 -1.18 -0.39 -5.04
CA VAL A 53 -2.07 -1.52 -4.71
C VAL A 53 -3.52 -1.03 -4.64
N LEU A 54 -3.77 0.09 -3.96
CA LEU A 54 -5.12 0.65 -3.83
C LEU A 54 -5.70 1.18 -5.15
N GLN A 55 -4.88 1.57 -6.12
CA GLN A 55 -5.34 1.89 -7.48
C GLN A 55 -5.92 0.67 -8.21
N GLN A 56 -5.45 -0.53 -7.89
CA GLN A 56 -5.90 -1.78 -8.51
C GLN A 56 -6.98 -2.47 -7.69
N ASN A 57 -6.87 -2.42 -6.36
CA ASN A 57 -7.83 -2.97 -5.41
C ASN A 57 -8.10 -1.95 -4.29
N PRO A 58 -9.08 -1.05 -4.50
CA PRO A 58 -9.44 -0.03 -3.51
C PRO A 58 -9.94 -0.60 -2.18
N ASP A 59 -10.42 -1.84 -2.15
CA ASP A 59 -11.01 -2.47 -0.96
C ASP A 59 -10.02 -3.39 -0.22
N SER A 60 -8.71 -3.25 -0.51
CA SER A 60 -7.68 -4.02 0.17
C SER A 60 -7.45 -3.52 1.60
N ALA A 61 -8.11 -4.17 2.56
CA ALA A 61 -7.94 -3.87 4.00
C ALA A 61 -6.46 -3.93 4.44
N ALA A 62 -5.68 -4.86 3.86
CA ALA A 62 -4.25 -4.99 4.16
C ALA A 62 -3.45 -3.79 3.62
N ALA A 63 -3.75 -3.30 2.41
CA ALA A 63 -3.07 -2.14 1.85
C ALA A 63 -3.39 -0.86 2.62
N HIS A 64 -4.64 -0.65 3.02
CA HIS A 64 -5.04 0.44 3.91
C HIS A 64 -4.31 0.38 5.26
N ASN A 65 -4.28 -0.79 5.92
CA ASN A 65 -3.54 -0.95 7.18
C ASN A 65 -2.05 -0.61 7.02
N ASN A 66 -1.42 -1.08 5.95
CA ASN A 66 0.01 -0.84 5.74
C ASN A 66 0.30 0.63 5.40
N LEU A 67 -0.56 1.27 4.60
CA LEU A 67 -0.47 2.69 4.31
C LEU A 67 -0.62 3.53 5.59
N ALA A 68 -1.51 3.13 6.50
CA ALA A 68 -1.67 3.76 7.80
C ALA A 68 -0.39 3.71 8.64
N VAL A 69 0.26 2.54 8.73
CA VAL A 69 1.56 2.38 9.41
C VAL A 69 2.64 3.27 8.78
N ALA A 70 2.66 3.38 7.46
CA ALA A 70 3.58 4.26 6.74
C ALA A 70 3.41 5.72 7.13
N TYR A 71 2.15 6.18 7.18
CA TYR A 71 1.80 7.54 7.54
C TYR A 71 2.11 7.83 9.02
N GLU A 72 1.86 6.88 9.91
CA GLU A 72 2.28 6.96 11.31
C GLU A 72 3.80 7.19 11.41
N LYS A 73 4.60 6.43 10.65
CA LYS A 73 6.07 6.55 10.65
C LYS A 73 6.59 7.87 10.08
N LYS A 74 5.78 8.55 9.26
CA LYS A 74 6.11 9.88 8.73
C LYS A 74 5.55 11.02 9.59
N GLY A 75 4.79 10.71 10.65
CA GLY A 75 4.10 11.70 11.49
C GLY A 75 2.87 12.32 10.83
N PHE A 76 2.34 11.68 9.78
CA PHE A 76 1.09 12.06 9.11
C PHE A 76 -0.09 11.42 9.85
N TRP A 77 -0.34 11.92 11.05
CA TRP A 77 -1.24 11.30 12.04
C TRP A 77 -2.70 11.22 11.56
N GLU A 78 -3.20 12.26 10.90
CA GLU A 78 -4.57 12.29 10.39
C GLU A 78 -4.77 11.34 9.21
N GLU A 79 -3.78 11.28 8.30
CA GLU A 79 -3.74 10.33 7.21
C GLU A 79 -3.75 8.90 7.76
N ALA A 80 -2.89 8.61 8.74
CA ALA A 80 -2.83 7.29 9.38
C ALA A 80 -4.17 6.88 9.99
N LYS A 81 -4.82 7.79 10.73
CA LYS A 81 -6.15 7.54 11.32
C LYS A 81 -7.18 7.15 10.27
N ARG A 82 -7.29 7.92 9.18
CA ARG A 82 -8.24 7.65 8.09
C ARG A 82 -8.02 6.27 7.47
N GLU A 83 -6.76 5.92 7.18
CA GLU A 83 -6.42 4.64 6.55
C GLU A 83 -6.67 3.44 7.49
N TYR A 84 -6.38 3.57 8.79
CA TYR A 84 -6.74 2.54 9.77
C TYR A 84 -8.27 2.33 9.88
N GLU A 85 -9.05 3.42 9.88
CA GLU A 85 -10.50 3.36 9.95
C GLU A 85 -11.10 2.66 8.72
N LEU A 86 -10.56 2.93 7.53
CA LEU A 86 -10.93 2.22 6.30
C LEU A 86 -10.58 0.72 6.39
N ALA A 87 -9.38 0.38 6.85
CA ALA A 87 -8.96 -1.00 7.02
C ALA A 87 -9.89 -1.79 7.97
N LEU A 88 -10.30 -1.17 9.09
CA LEU A 88 -11.25 -1.74 10.04
C LEU A 88 -12.66 -1.86 9.47
N LYS A 89 -13.11 -0.90 8.67
CA LYS A 89 -14.41 -0.98 8.00
C LYS A 89 -14.46 -2.17 7.03
N LEU A 90 -13.38 -2.41 6.30
CA LEU A 90 -13.28 -3.50 5.32
C LEU A 90 -13.09 -4.88 5.97
N ALA A 91 -12.37 -4.96 7.10
CA ALA A 91 -12.10 -6.21 7.79
C ALA A 91 -12.25 -6.06 9.32
N PRO A 92 -13.48 -5.90 9.83
CA PRO A 92 -13.73 -5.53 11.22
C PRO A 92 -13.28 -6.59 12.23
N ASN A 93 -13.19 -7.86 11.83
CA ASN A 93 -12.77 -8.97 12.69
C ASN A 93 -11.28 -9.34 12.55
N ASN A 94 -10.51 -8.58 11.77
CA ASN A 94 -9.08 -8.85 11.60
C ASN A 94 -8.29 -8.37 12.83
N ARG A 95 -7.82 -9.32 13.64
CA ARG A 95 -7.09 -9.05 14.89
C ARG A 95 -5.80 -8.25 14.68
N TYR A 96 -5.12 -8.40 13.55
CA TYR A 96 -3.90 -7.64 13.26
C TYR A 96 -4.19 -6.17 13.01
N ILE A 97 -5.24 -5.87 12.23
CA ILE A 97 -5.66 -4.49 11.96
C ILE A 97 -6.16 -3.82 13.25
N GLN A 98 -6.95 -4.54 14.05
CA GLN A 98 -7.38 -4.05 15.37
C GLN A 98 -6.19 -3.75 16.29
N ALA A 99 -5.20 -4.65 16.36
CA ALA A 99 -4.01 -4.46 17.18
C ALA A 99 -3.19 -3.23 16.73
N ASN A 100 -2.98 -3.07 15.43
CA ASN A 100 -2.26 -1.92 14.89
C ASN A 100 -2.99 -0.61 15.17
N TYR A 101 -4.30 -0.55 14.94
CA TYR A 101 -5.08 0.65 15.23
C TYR A 101 -5.12 0.99 16.72
N ASN A 102 -5.25 -0.01 17.60
CA ASN A 102 -5.23 0.21 19.05
C ASN A 102 -3.88 0.79 19.50
N LYS A 103 -2.77 0.28 18.94
CA LYS A 103 -1.43 0.83 19.18
C LYS A 103 -1.33 2.27 18.68
N PHE A 104 -1.73 2.51 17.44
CA PHE A 104 -1.77 3.85 16.86
C PHE A 104 -2.58 4.82 17.73
N LYS A 105 -3.78 4.43 18.16
CA LYS A 105 -4.67 5.28 18.97
C LYS A 105 -4.03 5.67 20.29
N ALA A 106 -3.30 4.77 20.95
CA ALA A 106 -2.57 5.11 22.16
C ALA A 106 -1.50 6.19 21.92
N THR A 107 -0.77 6.10 20.81
CA THR A 107 0.24 7.11 20.41
C THR A 107 -0.41 8.41 19.93
N PHE A 108 -1.46 8.34 19.13
CA PHE A 108 -2.20 9.49 18.61
C PHE A 108 -2.76 10.36 19.74
N LEU A 109 -3.32 9.75 20.79
CA LEU A 109 -3.82 10.48 21.96
C LEU A 109 -2.69 11.20 22.73
N GLN A 110 -1.48 10.64 22.74
CA GLN A 110 -0.31 11.31 23.33
C GLN A 110 0.11 12.51 22.48
N GLU A 111 0.17 12.35 21.16
CA GLU A 111 0.46 13.44 20.22
C GLU A 111 -0.60 14.54 20.23
N GLU A 112 -1.85 14.19 20.53
CA GLU A 112 -2.94 15.15 20.64
C GLU A 112 -2.93 15.97 21.92
N SER A 113 -2.11 15.59 22.91
CA SER A 113 -2.05 16.29 24.19
C SER A 113 -1.62 17.77 24.02
N PRO A 114 -2.12 18.70 24.84
CA PRO A 114 -1.77 20.12 24.72
C PRO A 114 -0.27 20.40 24.80
N SER A 115 0.50 19.61 25.56
CA SER A 115 1.96 19.80 25.68
C SER A 115 2.71 19.35 24.42
N SER A 116 2.37 18.19 23.83
CA SER A 116 3.00 17.72 22.59
C SER A 116 2.66 18.61 21.40
N LYS A 117 1.40 19.08 21.29
CA LYS A 117 1.00 20.03 20.23
C LYS A 117 1.77 21.35 20.32
N ALA A 118 2.06 21.84 21.54
CA ALA A 118 2.85 23.05 21.74
C ALA A 118 4.33 22.87 21.35
N GLU A 119 4.93 21.74 21.73
CA GLU A 119 6.32 21.41 21.35
C GLU A 119 6.49 21.22 19.83
N ASN A 120 5.57 20.50 19.19
CA ASN A 120 5.66 20.21 17.76
C ASN A 120 5.44 21.48 16.90
N LYS A 121 4.57 22.42 17.33
CA LYS A 121 4.44 23.74 16.71
C LYS A 121 5.74 24.56 16.80
N ASN A 122 6.39 24.54 17.96
CA ASN A 122 7.64 25.28 18.17
C ASN A 122 8.82 24.66 17.38
N ALA A 123 8.85 23.33 17.21
CA ALA A 123 9.86 22.65 16.40
C ALA A 123 9.70 22.94 14.90
N LYS A 124 8.47 22.92 14.36
CA LYS A 124 8.21 23.27 12.95
C LYS A 124 8.52 24.74 12.64
N SER A 125 8.32 25.65 13.61
CA SER A 125 8.66 27.07 13.45
C SER A 125 10.17 27.36 13.40
N LYS A 126 11.02 26.46 13.90
CA LYS A 126 12.48 26.65 13.94
C LYS A 126 13.21 26.09 12.71
N ASN A 127 12.55 25.23 11.94
CA ASN A 127 13.12 24.58 10.77
C ASN A 127 12.64 25.21 9.44
N ASN A 128 12.06 26.42 9.50
CA ASN A 128 11.55 27.17 8.36
C ASN A 128 12.21 28.55 8.29
#